data_AF-A0A1I2T8A5-F1
#
_entry.id   AF-A0A1I2T8A5-F1
#
_cell.length_a   1.000
_cell.length_b   1.000
_cell.length_c   1.000
_cell.angle_alpha   90.00
_cell.angle_beta   90.00
_cell.angle_gamma   90.00
#
_symmetry.space_group_name_H-M   'P 1'
#
loop_
_entity.id
_entity.type
_entity.pdbx_description
1 polymer ?
#
loop_
_entity_poly.entity_id
_entity_poly.type
_entity_poly.pdbx_seq_one_letter_code
_entity_poly.pdbx_strand_id
1 'polypeptide(L)'
;MFQVQTFIYFPVIRIKNSSFPAEIPVDDTATLRNAEPYLDFERLDGHIELTYQGQPILTEKFGDFIKEYWDYLLQAIQSFMKKGSGGMSLPDQPIPITIEEQGSNWVLMTVGDDGEYG
;
A
#
# COMPACT_ATOMS: atom_id res chain seq x y z
N MET A 1 -15.87 6.96 7.19
CA MET A 1 -15.16 5.87 7.89
C MET A 1 -13.80 5.68 7.21
N PHE A 2 -12.74 5.40 7.98
CA PHE A 2 -11.42 5.05 7.44
C PHE A 2 -11.41 3.55 7.13
N GLN A 3 -10.95 3.16 5.95
CA GLN A 3 -10.88 1.76 5.52
C GLN A 3 -9.53 1.48 4.88
N VAL A 4 -9.03 0.26 5.13
CA VAL A 4 -7.79 -0.24 4.57
C VAL A 4 -8.03 -1.63 4.02
N GLN A 5 -7.60 -1.87 2.80
CA GLN A 5 -7.53 -3.20 2.22
C GLN A 5 -6.16 -3.40 1.58
N THR A 6 -5.63 -4.62 1.68
CA THR A 6 -4.36 -4.98 1.05
C THR A 6 -4.61 -6.14 0.11
N PHE A 7 -3.97 -6.08 -1.03
CA PHE A 7 -4.01 -7.12 -2.05
C PHE A 7 -2.59 -7.56 -2.37
N ILE A 8 -2.42 -8.83 -2.70
CA ILE A 8 -1.17 -9.35 -3.26
C ILE A 8 -1.41 -9.74 -4.72
N TYR A 9 -0.49 -9.39 -5.61
CA TYR A 9 -0.56 -9.77 -7.01
C TYR A 9 -0.13 -11.22 -7.23
N PHE A 10 -0.79 -11.88 -8.18
CA PHE A 10 -0.45 -13.21 -8.66
C PHE A 10 -0.08 -13.11 -10.15
N PRO A 11 1.07 -13.65 -10.61
CA PRO A 11 1.76 -14.82 -10.08
C PRO A 11 3.18 -14.52 -9.58
N VAL A 12 3.50 -14.98 -8.37
CA VAL A 12 4.83 -14.73 -7.78
C VAL A 12 5.88 -15.79 -8.19
N ILE A 13 5.53 -16.69 -9.12
CA ILE A 13 6.46 -17.57 -9.82
C ILE A 13 6.10 -17.56 -11.32
N ARG A 14 7.10 -17.73 -12.21
CA ARG A 14 6.96 -17.86 -13.68
C ARG A 14 5.99 -18.94 -14.19
N ILE A 15 5.22 -19.58 -13.31
CA ILE A 15 4.16 -20.53 -13.63
C ILE A 15 2.84 -19.76 -13.67
N LYS A 16 2.36 -19.44 -14.88
CA LYS A 16 0.98 -19.00 -15.07
C LYS A 16 0.05 -20.16 -14.71
N ASN A 17 -0.46 -20.18 -13.47
CA ASN A 17 -1.60 -21.02 -13.12
C ASN A 17 -2.87 -20.18 -13.31
N SER A 18 -3.63 -20.46 -14.37
CA SER A 18 -4.88 -19.75 -14.72
C SER A 18 -6.02 -19.95 -13.72
N SER A 19 -5.80 -20.75 -12.67
CA SER A 19 -6.81 -21.08 -11.66
C SER A 19 -6.89 -20.06 -10.53
N PHE A 20 -5.90 -19.16 -10.42
CA PHE A 20 -5.87 -18.10 -9.40
C PHE A 20 -6.31 -16.75 -9.98
N PRO A 21 -6.95 -15.90 -9.16
CA PRO A 21 -7.24 -14.52 -9.55
C PRO A 21 -5.93 -13.73 -9.77
N ALA A 22 -6.01 -12.60 -10.48
CA ALA A 22 -4.85 -11.73 -10.73
C ALA A 22 -4.31 -11.09 -9.44
N GLU A 23 -5.17 -10.91 -8.45
CA GLU A 23 -4.83 -10.40 -7.14
C GLU A 23 -5.67 -11.12 -6.08
N ILE A 24 -5.14 -11.22 -4.86
CA ILE A 24 -5.79 -11.89 -3.74
C ILE A 24 -5.85 -10.90 -2.56
N PRO A 25 -7.05 -10.58 -2.03
CA PRO A 25 -7.17 -9.83 -0.79
C PRO A 25 -6.47 -10.55 0.37
N VAL A 26 -5.74 -9.83 1.22
CA VAL A 26 -4.99 -10.45 2.34
C VAL A 26 -5.90 -11.11 3.39
N ASP A 27 -7.18 -10.76 3.42
CA ASP A 27 -8.20 -11.35 4.28
C ASP A 27 -8.87 -12.61 3.66
N ASP A 28 -8.65 -12.91 2.38
CA ASP A 28 -9.04 -14.18 1.75
C ASP A 28 -8.05 -15.30 2.12
N THR A 29 -8.12 -15.71 3.38
CA THR A 29 -7.24 -16.76 3.93
C THR A 29 -7.38 -18.12 3.22
N ALA A 30 -8.52 -18.40 2.59
CA ALA A 30 -8.75 -19.66 1.89
C ALA A 30 -7.97 -19.69 0.57
N THR A 31 -8.08 -18.63 -0.24
CA THR A 31 -7.32 -18.51 -1.49
C THR A 31 -5.82 -18.41 -1.20
N LEU A 32 -5.41 -17.65 -0.18
CA LEU A 32 -4.00 -17.53 0.21
C LEU A 32 -3.36 -18.86 0.62
N ARG A 33 -4.05 -19.71 1.38
CA ARG A 33 -3.55 -21.06 1.73
C ARG A 33 -3.34 -21.92 0.49
N ASN A 34 -4.23 -21.83 -0.49
CA ASN A 34 -4.08 -22.56 -1.74
C ASN A 34 -2.95 -21.99 -2.61
N ALA A 35 -2.71 -20.68 -2.51
CA ALA A 35 -1.68 -19.98 -3.26
C ALA A 35 -0.28 -20.10 -2.64
N GLU A 36 -0.15 -20.42 -1.34
CA GLU A 36 1.11 -20.45 -0.57
C GLU A 36 2.30 -21.09 -1.30
N PRO A 37 2.18 -22.26 -1.96
CA PRO A 37 3.30 -22.88 -2.68
C PRO A 37 3.81 -22.08 -3.89
N TYR A 38 3.08 -21.05 -4.30
CA TYR A 38 3.34 -20.22 -5.48
C TYR A 38 3.71 -18.77 -5.13
N LEU A 39 3.81 -18.44 -3.84
CA LEU A 39 4.14 -17.11 -3.35
C LEU A 39 5.63 -16.98 -3.05
N ASP A 40 6.27 -15.88 -3.47
CA ASP A 40 7.59 -15.46 -3.01
C ASP A 40 7.39 -14.44 -1.87
N PHE A 41 7.49 -14.91 -0.64
CA PHE A 41 7.29 -14.08 0.56
C PHE A 41 8.31 -12.95 0.71
N GLU A 42 9.46 -13.02 0.04
CA GLU A 42 10.45 -11.94 0.05
C GLU A 42 10.19 -10.89 -1.04
N ARG A 43 9.28 -11.16 -1.98
CA ARG A 43 8.98 -10.31 -3.15
C ARG A 43 7.48 -10.26 -3.46
N LEU A 44 6.66 -10.20 -2.41
CA LEU A 44 5.20 -10.07 -2.57
C LEU A 44 4.87 -8.68 -3.09
N ASP A 45 4.63 -8.60 -4.39
CA ASP A 45 4.08 -7.41 -5.03
C ASP A 45 2.56 -7.32 -4.76
N GLY A 46 2.02 -6.11 -4.76
CA GLY A 46 0.62 -5.86 -4.45
C GLY A 46 0.33 -4.38 -4.24
N HIS A 47 -0.82 -4.07 -3.66
CA HIS A 47 -1.16 -2.69 -3.31
C HIS A 47 -1.94 -2.59 -2.01
N ILE A 48 -1.98 -1.36 -1.48
CA ILE A 48 -2.81 -0.98 -0.34
C ILE A 48 -3.83 0.05 -0.83
N GLU A 49 -5.10 -0.27 -0.63
CA GLU A 49 -6.19 0.68 -0.82
C GLU A 49 -6.52 1.35 0.51
N LEU A 50 -6.42 2.67 0.55
CA LEU A 50 -6.81 3.49 1.69
C LEU A 50 -7.96 4.39 1.27
N THR A 51 -9.06 4.37 2.02
CA THR A 51 -10.16 5.30 1.80
C THR A 51 -10.58 6.01 3.08
N TYR A 52 -11.03 7.24 2.95
CA TYR A 52 -11.60 8.02 4.04
C TYR A 52 -12.91 8.64 3.60
N GLN A 53 -14.00 8.31 4.30
CA GLN A 53 -15.36 8.76 3.96
C GLN A 53 -15.74 8.43 2.49
N GLY A 54 -15.28 7.28 2.00
CA GLY A 54 -15.51 6.82 0.63
C GLY A 54 -14.66 7.54 -0.44
N GLN A 55 -13.79 8.47 -0.05
CA GLN A 55 -12.81 9.07 -0.96
C GLN A 55 -11.52 8.25 -0.95
N PRO A 56 -11.00 7.86 -2.13
CA PRO A 56 -9.74 7.13 -2.21
C PRO A 56 -8.56 8.05 -1.86
N ILE A 57 -7.60 7.49 -1.12
CA ILE A 57 -6.33 8.12 -0.76
C ILE A 57 -5.20 7.35 -1.45
N LEU A 58 -5.11 6.04 -1.20
CA LEU A 58 -4.22 5.12 -1.93
C LEU A 58 -5.07 4.15 -2.74
N THR A 59 -4.57 3.79 -3.92
CA THR A 59 -5.24 2.96 -4.91
C THR A 59 -4.25 1.98 -5.52
N GLU A 60 -4.73 1.00 -6.29
CA GLU A 60 -3.92 0.05 -7.08
C GLU A 60 -2.76 0.68 -7.87
N LYS A 61 -2.90 1.96 -8.26
CA LYS A 61 -1.88 2.69 -9.03
C LYS A 61 -0.55 2.85 -8.30
N PHE A 62 -0.56 2.73 -6.98
CA PHE A 62 0.60 2.90 -6.12
C PHE A 62 1.14 1.54 -5.62
N GLY A 63 0.87 0.46 -6.34
CA GLY A 63 1.37 -0.87 -5.98
C GLY A 63 2.89 -0.94 -5.89
N ASP A 64 3.37 -1.77 -4.96
CA ASP A 64 4.78 -1.97 -4.64
C ASP A 64 4.94 -3.28 -3.84
N PHE A 65 6.15 -3.63 -3.45
CA PHE A 65 6.38 -4.74 -2.53
C PHE A 65 5.69 -4.48 -1.18
N ILE A 66 4.73 -5.34 -0.85
CA ILE A 66 3.79 -5.16 0.25
C ILE A 66 4.48 -5.03 1.60
N LYS A 67 5.55 -5.78 1.82
CA LYS A 67 6.31 -5.78 3.08
C LYS A 67 6.97 -4.42 3.30
N GLU A 68 7.65 -3.92 2.29
CA GLU A 68 8.31 -2.61 2.25
C GLU A 68 7.26 -1.49 2.34
N TYR A 69 6.16 -1.59 1.60
CA TYR A 69 5.11 -0.59 1.58
C TYR A 69 4.50 -0.38 2.98
N TRP A 70 4.16 -1.47 3.69
CA TRP A 70 3.67 -1.37 5.06
C TRP A 70 4.69 -0.79 6.04
N ASP A 71 5.97 -1.13 5.89
CA ASP A 71 7.04 -0.57 6.72
C ASP A 71 7.16 0.95 6.51
N TYR A 72 7.15 1.41 5.26
CA TYR A 72 7.22 2.83 4.93
C TYR A 72 6.00 3.61 5.45
N LEU A 73 4.79 3.08 5.31
CA LEU A 73 3.59 3.71 5.87
C LEU A 73 3.66 3.81 7.38
N LEU A 74 4.13 2.75 8.06
CA LEU A 74 4.31 2.77 9.52
C LEU A 74 5.32 3.83 9.94
N GLN A 75 6.45 3.95 9.24
CA GLN A 75 7.46 4.98 9.50
C GLN A 75 6.92 6.41 9.28
N ALA A 76 6.12 6.61 8.22
CA ALA A 76 5.47 7.90 7.94
C ALA A 76 4.52 8.30 9.08
N ILE A 77 3.66 7.37 9.52
CA ILE A 77 2.73 7.57 10.64
C ILE A 77 3.50 7.83 11.94
N GLN A 78 4.54 7.04 12.23
CA GLN A 78 5.38 7.25 13.43
C GLN A 78 6.06 8.62 13.44
N SER A 79 6.49 9.12 12.27
CA SER A 79 7.08 10.45 12.15
C SER A 79 6.04 11.53 12.40
N PHE A 80 4.86 11.39 11.78
CA PHE A 80 3.72 12.28 11.99
C PHE A 80 3.35 12.38 13.48
N MET A 81 3.18 11.24 14.16
CA MET A 81 2.86 11.19 15.60
C MET A 81 3.91 11.87 16.50
N LYS A 82 5.16 11.99 16.05
CA LYS A 82 6.25 12.61 16.81
C LYS A 82 6.45 14.09 16.51
N LYS A 83 6.21 14.52 15.27
CA LYS A 83 6.64 15.83 14.75
C LYS A 83 5.48 16.70 14.23
N GLY A 84 4.29 16.14 14.09
CA GLY A 84 3.17 16.76 13.36
C GLY A 84 3.31 16.68 11.84
N SER A 85 4.38 16.05 11.33
CA SER A 85 4.58 15.76 9.92
C SER A 85 5.34 14.45 9.70
N GLY A 86 5.03 13.76 8.61
CA GLY A 86 5.65 12.51 8.21
C GLY A 86 5.47 12.27 6.72
N GLY A 87 6.20 11.31 6.18
CA GLY A 87 6.03 10.93 4.79
C GLY A 87 6.88 9.74 4.40
N MET A 88 6.64 9.26 3.20
CA MET A 88 7.38 8.18 2.56
C MET A 88 7.48 8.44 1.05
N SER A 89 8.37 7.71 0.39
CA SER A 89 8.43 7.63 -1.07
C SER A 89 8.32 6.16 -1.46
N LEU A 90 7.57 5.87 -2.51
CA LEU A 90 7.56 4.53 -3.07
C LEU A 90 8.89 4.28 -3.81
N PRO A 91 9.58 3.16 -3.57
CA PRO A 91 10.90 2.90 -4.13
C PRO A 91 10.92 2.79 -5.66
N ASP A 92 9.89 2.21 -6.28
CA ASP A 92 9.86 1.97 -7.74
C ASP A 92 9.35 3.17 -8.55
N GLN A 93 8.54 4.03 -7.93
CA GLN A 93 8.15 5.34 -8.47
C GLN A 93 8.22 6.30 -7.29
N PRO A 94 9.14 7.29 -7.22
CA PRO A 94 9.32 8.14 -6.03
C PRO A 94 8.18 9.17 -5.88
N ILE A 95 6.95 8.69 -5.90
CA ILE A 95 5.72 9.40 -5.60
C ILE A 95 5.74 9.62 -4.09
N PRO A 96 5.84 10.89 -3.65
CA PRO A 96 5.82 11.20 -2.25
C PRO A 96 4.41 11.02 -1.70
N ILE A 97 4.35 10.43 -0.51
CA ILE A 97 3.16 10.42 0.33
C ILE A 97 3.52 11.22 1.57
N THR A 98 2.86 12.36 1.78
CA THR A 98 3.09 13.23 2.94
C THR A 98 1.86 13.24 3.85
N ILE A 99 2.09 13.42 5.15
CA ILE A 99 1.08 13.49 6.19
C ILE A 99 1.44 14.69 7.07
N GLU A 100 0.54 15.67 7.18
CA GLU A 100 0.78 16.90 7.91
C GLU A 100 -0.41 17.29 8.77
N GLU A 101 -0.15 17.82 9.97
CA GLU A 101 -1.18 18.40 10.83
C GLU A 101 -1.76 19.68 10.20
N GLN A 102 -3.09 19.78 10.18
CA GLN A 102 -3.84 20.94 9.73
C GLN A 102 -4.70 21.49 10.87
N GLY A 103 -4.03 22.15 11.82
CA GLY A 103 -4.68 22.59 13.06
C GLY A 103 -5.01 21.43 14.00
N SER A 104 -5.86 21.67 15.00
CA SER A 104 -5.96 20.78 16.17
C SER A 104 -6.63 19.42 15.91
N ASN A 105 -7.38 19.25 14.81
CA ASN A 105 -8.22 18.08 14.57
C ASN A 105 -8.17 17.54 13.13
N TRP A 106 -7.29 18.09 12.28
CA TRP A 106 -7.25 17.70 10.87
C TRP A 106 -5.85 17.27 10.48
N VAL A 107 -5.81 16.37 9.51
CA VAL A 107 -4.58 15.87 8.90
C VAL A 107 -4.79 15.97 7.39
N LEU A 108 -3.79 16.51 6.70
CA LEU A 108 -3.72 16.47 5.25
C LEU A 108 -2.78 15.33 4.86
N MET A 109 -3.28 14.46 3.98
CA MET A 109 -2.46 13.45 3.34
C MET A 109 -2.43 13.75 1.84
N THR A 110 -1.22 13.90 1.29
CA THR A 110 -1.00 14.24 -0.12
C THR A 110 -0.25 13.10 -0.78
N VAL A 111 -0.63 12.77 -2.02
CA VAL A 111 0.01 11.72 -2.83
C VAL A 111 0.34 12.32 -4.19
N GLY A 112 1.62 12.38 -4.54
CA GLY A 112 2.06 12.73 -5.90
C GLY A 112 2.33 14.21 -6.21
N ASP A 113 1.91 15.16 -5.38
CA ASP A 113 2.06 16.60 -5.73
C ASP A 113 3.50 17.15 -5.66
N ASP A 114 4.46 16.40 -5.10
CA ASP A 114 5.84 16.87 -4.88
C ASP A 114 6.91 16.07 -5.68
N GLY A 115 6.51 15.26 -6.67
CA GLY A 115 7.41 14.43 -7.49
C GLY A 115 7.63 14.97 -8.91
N GLU A 116 8.79 14.69 -9.52
CA GLU A 116 9.15 15.07 -10.91
C GLU A 116 8.18 14.55 -12.00
N TYR A 117 7.20 13.74 -11.63
CA TYR A 117 6.22 13.07 -12.50
C TYR A 117 4.77 13.18 -11.97
N GLY A 118 4.49 14.10 -11.05
CA GLY A 118 3.14 14.43 -10.55
C GLY A 118 2.32 15.29 -11.53
#